data_AF-A0A085K4C8-F1
#
_entry.id   AF-A0A085K4C8-F1
#
_cell.length_a   1.000
_cell.length_b   1.000
_cell.length_c   1.000
_cell.angle_alpha   90.00
_cell.angle_beta   90.00
_cell.angle_gamma   90.00
#
_symmetry.space_group_name_H-M   'P 1'
#
loop_
_entity.id
_entity.type
_entity.pdbx_description
1 polymer ?
#
loop_
_entity_poly.entity_id
_entity_poly.type
_entity_poly.pdbx_seq_one_letter_code
_entity_poly.pdbx_strand_id
1 'polypeptide(L)'
;MKIFTIGYEGVTQGQLIEALSAAGVEVLADVRAVPLSRRPGFSKNILAAGLREAGIDYAGFKALGTPPAGREAARKGQHARLAEIYAGQLDLPEAIVEAAQLVELAAARATALLCFERDPAGCHRSLLLDAILPDADRVDLYPG
;
A
#
# COMPACT_ATOMS: atom_id res chain seq x y z
N MET A 1 4.67 5.83 15.94
CA MET A 1 5.26 4.59 15.37
C MET A 1 5.80 4.89 13.98
N LYS A 2 6.75 4.12 13.44
CA LYS A 2 7.26 4.32 12.08
C LYS A 2 6.48 3.46 11.08
N ILE A 3 6.15 4.01 9.92
CA ILE A 3 5.50 3.27 8.84
C ILE A 3 6.11 3.63 7.48
N PHE A 4 6.31 2.63 6.64
CA PHE A 4 6.88 2.83 5.31
C PHE A 4 5.77 2.86 4.26
N THR A 5 6.02 3.54 3.14
CA THR A 5 5.18 3.42 1.95
C THR A 5 6.03 3.13 0.73
N ILE A 6 5.48 2.41 -0.24
CA ILE A 6 6.20 2.11 -1.48
C ILE A 6 5.22 1.97 -2.66
N GLY A 7 5.67 2.44 -3.83
CA GLY A 7 4.96 2.34 -5.09
C GLY A 7 5.77 1.57 -6.11
N TYR A 8 5.12 0.73 -6.92
CA TYR A 8 5.81 -0.10 -7.91
C TYR A 8 5.76 0.42 -9.35
N GLU A 9 5.18 1.58 -9.59
CA GLU A 9 5.24 2.26 -10.88
C GLU A 9 6.69 2.56 -11.25
N GLY A 10 7.04 2.28 -12.51
CA GLY A 10 8.39 2.46 -13.04
C GLY A 10 9.43 1.41 -12.63
N VAL A 11 9.17 0.57 -11.60
CA VAL A 11 10.18 -0.36 -11.07
C VAL A 11 9.90 -1.85 -11.30
N THR A 12 10.96 -2.66 -11.16
CA THR A 12 10.91 -4.12 -11.17
C THR A 12 10.61 -4.69 -9.78
N GLN A 13 10.20 -5.95 -9.71
CA GLN A 13 9.99 -6.65 -8.43
C GLN A 13 11.28 -6.72 -7.60
N GLY A 14 12.43 -6.97 -8.25
CA GLY A 14 13.73 -7.02 -7.58
C GLY A 14 14.09 -5.70 -6.91
N GLN A 15 13.97 -4.57 -7.62
CA GLN A 15 14.22 -3.23 -7.06
C GLN A 15 13.28 -2.90 -5.88
N LEU A 16 12.03 -3.33 -5.95
CA LEU A 16 11.08 -3.17 -4.84
C LEU A 16 11.52 -3.98 -3.62
N ILE A 17 11.88 -5.26 -3.80
CA ILE A 17 12.34 -6.13 -2.71
C ILE A 17 13.63 -5.57 -2.10
N GLU A 18 14.59 -5.14 -2.91
CA GLU A 18 15.84 -4.54 -2.45
C GLU A 18 15.60 -3.30 -1.58
N ALA A 19 14.72 -2.39 -2.03
CA ALA A 19 14.36 -1.20 -1.26
C ALA A 19 13.71 -1.54 0.09
N LEU A 20 12.82 -2.55 0.11
CA LEU A 20 12.18 -3.01 1.35
C LEU A 20 13.20 -3.63 2.32
N SER A 21 14.08 -4.49 1.82
CA SER A 21 15.14 -5.12 2.63
C SER A 21 16.11 -4.10 3.18
N ALA A 22 16.54 -3.12 2.38
CA ALA A 22 17.44 -2.05 2.81
C ALA A 22 16.82 -1.16 3.90
N ALA A 23 15.49 -0.97 3.86
CA ALA A 23 14.75 -0.24 4.87
C ALA A 23 14.43 -1.07 6.13
N GLY A 24 14.74 -2.37 6.15
CA GLY A 24 14.41 -3.28 7.25
C GLY A 24 12.91 -3.56 7.38
N VAL A 25 12.16 -3.52 6.28
CA VAL A 25 10.74 -3.87 6.27
C VAL A 25 10.58 -5.37 6.46
N GLU A 26 9.71 -5.76 7.38
CA GLU A 26 9.38 -7.15 7.69
C GLU A 26 8.10 -7.61 6.98
N VAL A 27 7.15 -6.69 6.74
CA VAL A 27 5.85 -6.99 6.14
C VAL A 27 5.48 -5.97 5.07
N LEU A 28 5.11 -6.45 3.89
CA LEU A 28 4.46 -5.64 2.86
C LEU A 28 2.93 -5.76 2.97
N ALA A 29 2.28 -4.68 3.38
CA ALA A 29 0.84 -4.53 3.42
C ALA A 29 0.33 -4.09 2.03
N ASP A 30 -0.24 -5.02 1.28
CA ASP A 30 -0.84 -4.78 -0.03
C ASP A 30 -2.25 -4.24 0.10
N VAL A 31 -2.37 -2.92 0.01
CA VAL A 31 -3.63 -2.16 0.12
C VAL A 31 -4.30 -1.96 -1.25
N ARG A 32 -4.06 -2.85 -2.22
CA ARG A 32 -4.73 -2.82 -3.52
C ARG A 32 -6.07 -3.54 -3.45
N ALA A 33 -7.13 -2.87 -3.90
CA ALA A 33 -8.46 -3.49 -4.05
C ALA A 33 -8.41 -4.69 -5.02
N VAL A 34 -7.57 -4.58 -6.05
CA VAL A 34 -7.33 -5.62 -7.05
C VAL A 34 -5.82 -5.90 -7.12
N PRO A 35 -5.30 -6.91 -6.40
CA PRO A 35 -3.87 -7.25 -6.39
C PRO A 35 -3.47 -8.08 -7.62
N LEU A 36 -3.93 -7.63 -8.80
CA LEU A 36 -3.59 -8.16 -10.11
C LEU A 36 -2.85 -7.06 -10.87
N SER A 37 -1.72 -7.41 -11.48
CA SER A 37 -0.90 -6.45 -12.21
C SER A 37 -0.40 -7.06 -13.51
N ARG A 38 -0.42 -6.26 -14.58
CA ARG A 38 0.26 -6.59 -15.85
C ARG A 38 1.77 -6.39 -15.77
N ARG A 39 2.27 -5.70 -14.74
CA ARG A 39 3.71 -5.55 -14.51
C ARG A 39 4.27 -6.89 -14.01
N PRO A 40 5.31 -7.44 -14.66
CA PRO A 40 5.93 -8.70 -14.22
C PRO A 40 6.28 -8.67 -12.73
N GLY A 41 5.97 -9.75 -12.01
CA GLY A 41 6.28 -9.88 -10.58
C GLY A 41 5.26 -9.28 -9.61
N PHE A 42 4.28 -8.48 -10.06
CA PHE A 42 3.38 -7.72 -9.15
C PHE A 42 1.97 -8.28 -8.99
N SER A 43 1.67 -9.45 -9.57
CA SER A 43 0.44 -10.19 -9.24
C SER A 43 0.60 -10.91 -7.90
N LYS A 44 -0.44 -10.90 -7.05
CA LYS A 44 -0.42 -11.37 -5.65
C LYS A 44 0.53 -12.54 -5.37
N ASN A 45 0.30 -13.69 -6.02
CA ASN A 45 1.04 -14.92 -5.69
C ASN A 45 2.52 -14.84 -6.06
N ILE A 46 2.85 -14.17 -7.17
CA ILE A 46 4.24 -13.99 -7.62
C ILE A 46 4.95 -13.00 -6.70
N LEU A 47 4.26 -11.91 -6.34
CA LEU A 47 4.80 -10.91 -5.42
C LEU A 47 5.09 -11.52 -4.04
N ALA A 48 4.11 -12.23 -3.47
CA ALA A 48 4.24 -12.90 -2.19
C ALA A 48 5.36 -13.97 -2.19
N ALA A 49 5.53 -14.70 -3.29
CA ALA A 49 6.62 -15.68 -3.41
C ALA A 49 7.99 -15.00 -3.38
N GLY A 50 8.20 -13.94 -4.17
CA GLY A 50 9.47 -13.22 -4.19
C GLY A 50 9.79 -12.51 -2.87
N LEU A 51 8.79 -11.94 -2.20
CA LEU A 51 8.96 -11.35 -0.86
C LEU A 51 9.40 -12.39 0.16
N ARG A 52 8.76 -13.56 0.15
CA ARG A 52 9.09 -14.67 1.06
C ARG A 52 10.52 -15.16 0.88
N GLU A 53 11.01 -15.24 -0.35
CA GLU A 53 12.41 -15.58 -0.64
C GLU A 53 13.41 -14.59 -0.03
N ALA A 54 13.00 -13.32 0.11
CA ALA A 54 13.77 -12.27 0.77
C ALA A 54 13.48 -12.14 2.29
N GLY A 55 12.66 -13.03 2.86
CA GLY A 55 12.31 -12.98 4.29
C GLY A 55 11.27 -11.91 4.66
N ILE A 56 10.54 -11.36 3.68
CA ILE A 56 9.50 -10.35 3.89
C ILE A 56 8.13 -11.02 3.77
N ASP A 57 7.26 -10.80 4.74
CA ASP A 57 5.90 -11.33 4.71
C ASP A 57 4.97 -10.46 3.83
N TYR A 58 3.94 -11.09 3.29
CA TYR A 58 2.90 -10.44 2.50
C TYR A 58 1.56 -10.49 3.24
N ALA A 59 0.95 -9.34 3.48
CA ALA A 59 -0.40 -9.21 4.04
C ALA A 59 -1.30 -8.44 3.08
N GLY A 60 -2.48 -8.95 2.77
CA GLY A 60 -3.40 -8.32 1.82
C GLY A 60 -4.58 -7.65 2.52
N PHE A 61 -4.80 -6.36 2.22
CA PHE A 61 -5.87 -5.54 2.79
C PHE A 61 -6.73 -4.98 1.66
N LYS A 62 -7.60 -5.83 1.10
CA LYS A 62 -8.37 -5.47 -0.11
C LYS A 62 -9.46 -4.46 0.20
N ALA A 63 -10.06 -4.50 1.39
CA ALA A 63 -11.08 -3.56 1.81
C ALA A 63 -10.52 -2.15 2.01
N LEU A 64 -9.21 -2.03 2.26
CA LEU A 64 -8.49 -0.76 2.27
C LEU A 64 -8.10 -0.26 0.87
N GLY A 65 -8.50 -0.95 -0.19
CA GLY A 65 -8.17 -0.57 -1.55
C GLY A 65 -9.13 0.45 -2.16
N THR A 66 -8.62 1.23 -3.12
CA THR A 66 -9.44 2.23 -3.82
C THR A 66 -10.54 1.58 -4.68
N PRO A 67 -11.82 1.97 -4.53
CA PRO A 67 -12.92 1.46 -5.35
C PRO A 67 -12.78 1.90 -6.82
N PRO A 68 -13.50 1.28 -7.78
CA PRO A 68 -13.35 1.56 -9.22
C PRO A 68 -13.44 3.05 -9.58
N ALA A 69 -14.43 3.77 -9.04
CA ALA A 69 -14.61 5.20 -9.29
C ALA A 69 -13.43 6.04 -8.75
N GLY A 70 -12.86 5.66 -7.60
CA GLY A 70 -11.69 6.33 -7.04
C GLY A 70 -10.44 6.08 -7.89
N ARG A 71 -10.26 4.86 -8.42
CA ARG A 71 -9.15 4.55 -9.34
C ARG A 71 -9.26 5.35 -10.64
N GLU A 72 -10.46 5.55 -11.16
CA GLU A 72 -10.70 6.43 -12.31
C GLU A 72 -10.36 7.89 -11.99
N ALA A 73 -10.74 8.39 -10.81
CA ALA A 73 -10.38 9.73 -10.37
C ALA A 73 -8.85 9.90 -10.25
N ALA A 74 -8.15 8.93 -9.65
CA ALA A 74 -6.70 8.92 -9.54
C ALA A 74 -6.01 8.99 -10.92
N ARG A 75 -6.44 8.16 -11.88
CA ARG A 75 -5.90 8.17 -13.26
C ARG A 75 -6.08 9.50 -13.99
N LYS A 76 -7.13 10.25 -13.64
CA LYS A 76 -7.43 11.57 -14.22
C LYS A 76 -6.80 12.73 -13.43
N GLY A 77 -6.01 12.45 -12.38
CA GLY A 77 -5.44 13.47 -11.51
C GLY A 77 -6.47 14.23 -10.67
N GLN A 78 -7.67 13.66 -10.49
CA GLN A 78 -8.76 14.29 -9.74
C GLN A 78 -8.64 13.99 -8.24
N HIS A 79 -7.60 14.51 -7.60
CA HIS A 79 -7.24 14.14 -6.21
C HIS A 79 -8.34 14.45 -5.20
N ALA A 80 -9.04 15.58 -5.31
CA ALA A 80 -10.16 15.91 -4.43
C ALA A 80 -11.30 14.89 -4.54
N ARG A 81 -11.60 14.44 -5.77
CA ARG A 81 -12.64 13.42 -6.00
C ARG A 81 -12.20 12.05 -5.51
N LEU A 82 -10.92 11.71 -5.67
CA LEU A 82 -10.35 10.50 -5.08
C LEU A 82 -10.52 10.50 -3.55
N ALA A 83 -10.17 11.61 -2.89
CA ALA A 83 -10.27 11.73 -1.44
C ALA A 83 -11.70 11.54 -0.94
N GLU A 84 -12.68 12.21 -1.57
CA GLU A 84 -14.09 12.06 -1.23
C GLU A 84 -14.59 10.61 -1.36
N ILE A 85 -14.28 9.96 -2.50
CA ILE A 85 -14.69 8.58 -2.73
C ILE A 85 -14.01 7.63 -1.74
N TYR A 86 -12.72 7.86 -1.47
CA TYR A 86 -11.94 6.97 -0.63
C TYR A 86 -12.32 7.11 0.85
N ALA A 87 -12.71 8.29 1.33
CA ALA A 87 -13.28 8.46 2.66
C ALA A 87 -14.51 7.56 2.85
N GLY A 88 -15.45 7.55 1.89
CA GLY A 88 -16.60 6.65 1.95
C GLY A 88 -16.26 5.16 1.85
N GLN A 89 -15.13 4.79 1.24
CA GLN A 89 -14.62 3.41 1.27
C GLN A 89 -14.14 3.03 2.67
N LEU A 90 -13.48 3.93 3.40
CA LEU A 90 -12.95 3.68 4.73
C LEU A 90 -14.04 3.58 5.80
N ASP A 91 -15.24 4.13 5.54
CA ASP A 91 -16.41 4.01 6.41
C ASP A 91 -17.10 2.63 6.33
N LEU A 92 -16.71 1.77 5.39
CA LEU A 92 -17.31 0.44 5.25
C LEU A 92 -16.89 -0.48 6.41
N PRO A 93 -17.80 -1.33 6.95
CA PRO A 93 -17.49 -2.22 8.07
C PRO A 93 -16.25 -3.09 7.85
N GLU A 94 -16.08 -3.64 6.66
CA GLU A 94 -14.91 -4.45 6.29
C GLU A 94 -13.61 -3.63 6.26
N ALA A 95 -13.68 -2.36 5.85
CA ALA A 95 -12.53 -1.47 5.81
C ALA A 95 -12.11 -1.08 7.22
N ILE A 96 -13.06 -0.83 8.12
CA ILE A 96 -12.79 -0.55 9.54
C ILE A 96 -12.06 -1.72 10.21
N VAL A 97 -12.50 -2.96 9.95
CA VAL A 97 -11.86 -4.16 10.50
C VAL A 97 -10.43 -4.33 9.96
N GLU A 98 -10.24 -4.23 8.64
CA GLU A 98 -8.91 -4.34 8.03
C GLU A 98 -7.99 -3.18 8.44
N ALA A 99 -8.52 -1.98 8.67
CA ALA A 99 -7.78 -0.84 9.18
C ALA A 99 -7.24 -1.10 10.59
N ALA A 100 -8.07 -1.63 11.49
CA ALA A 100 -7.64 -2.01 12.83
C ALA A 100 -6.54 -3.08 12.78
N GLN A 101 -6.70 -4.10 11.94
CA GLN A 101 -5.68 -5.14 11.73
C GLN A 101 -4.36 -4.58 11.18
N LEU A 102 -4.43 -3.62 10.25
CA LEU A 102 -3.24 -2.96 9.71
C LEU A 102 -2.52 -2.12 10.78
N VAL A 103 -3.26 -1.41 11.64
CA VAL A 103 -2.68 -0.66 12.77
C VAL A 103 -1.99 -1.60 13.75
N GLU A 104 -2.62 -2.71 14.14
CA GLU A 104 -2.03 -3.73 15.02
C GLU A 104 -0.76 -4.33 14.40
N LEU A 105 -0.80 -4.66 13.10
CA LEU A 105 0.35 -5.18 12.36
C LEU A 105 1.52 -4.19 12.35
N ALA A 106 1.25 -2.92 12.01
CA ALA A 106 2.25 -1.88 11.92
C ALA A 106 2.84 -1.49 13.29
N ALA A 107 2.09 -1.68 14.38
CA ALA A 107 2.58 -1.51 15.73
C ALA A 107 3.54 -2.64 16.16
N ALA A 108 3.36 -3.85 15.62
CA ALA A 108 4.14 -5.03 15.99
C ALA A 108 5.39 -5.23 15.11
N ARG A 109 5.35 -4.85 13.83
CA ARG A 109 6.37 -5.18 12.84
C ARG A 109 6.62 -4.02 11.87
N ALA A 110 7.85 -3.88 11.40
CA ALA A 110 8.21 -2.88 10.40
C ALA A 110 7.42 -3.14 9.11
N THR A 111 6.43 -2.28 8.82
CA THR A 111 5.43 -2.51 7.78
C THR A 111 5.51 -1.44 6.69
N ALA A 112 5.42 -1.86 5.42
CA ALA A 112 5.31 -0.97 4.27
C ALA A 112 3.96 -1.11 3.57
N LEU A 113 3.28 0.02 3.31
CA LEU A 113 2.07 0.04 2.50
C LEU A 113 2.42 0.07 1.01
N LEU A 114 1.84 -0.84 0.24
CA LEU A 114 2.02 -0.95 -1.19
C LEU A 114 0.82 -0.41 -1.98
N CYS A 115 1.08 0.49 -2.94
CA CYS A 115 0.14 0.79 -4.03
C CYS A 115 0.86 0.79 -5.39
N PHE A 116 0.14 1.14 -6.47
CA PHE A 116 0.74 1.24 -7.79
C PHE A 116 1.64 2.47 -7.93
N GLU A 117 1.11 3.64 -7.62
CA GLU A 117 1.68 4.96 -7.93
C GLU A 117 3.04 5.16 -7.27
N ARG A 118 4.02 5.67 -8.02
CA ARG A 118 5.35 5.97 -7.45
C ARG A 118 5.24 7.12 -6.45
N ASP A 119 4.58 8.19 -6.87
CA ASP A 119 4.38 9.39 -6.06
C ASP A 119 3.28 9.18 -4.99
N PRO A 120 3.61 9.30 -3.69
CA PRO A 120 2.61 9.24 -2.64
C PRO A 120 1.59 10.40 -2.64
N ALA A 121 1.92 11.58 -3.17
CA ALA A 121 1.13 12.79 -2.97
C ALA A 121 -0.28 12.76 -3.62
N GLY A 122 -0.51 11.85 -4.57
CA GLY A 122 -1.77 11.73 -5.30
C GLY A 122 -2.43 10.35 -5.21
N CYS A 123 -1.98 9.48 -4.31
CA CYS A 123 -2.46 8.10 -4.24
C CYS A 123 -3.19 7.80 -2.92
N HIS A 124 -3.90 6.66 -2.88
CA HIS A 124 -4.74 6.30 -1.75
C HIS A 124 -3.96 5.88 -0.51
N ARG A 125 -2.70 5.45 -0.64
CA ARG A 125 -1.90 5.02 0.52
C ARG A 125 -1.64 6.17 1.49
N SER A 126 -1.53 7.40 0.98
CA SER A 126 -1.42 8.60 1.82
C SER A 126 -2.72 8.88 2.56
N LEU A 127 -3.84 8.89 1.84
CA LEU A 127 -5.17 9.08 2.43
C LEU A 127 -5.49 8.02 3.49
N LEU A 128 -5.05 6.77 3.27
CA LEU A 128 -5.19 5.70 4.24
C LEU A 128 -4.41 6.02 5.51
N LEU A 129 -3.11 6.32 5.38
CA LEU A 129 -2.27 6.67 6.53
C LEU A 129 -2.82 7.87 7.31
N ASP A 130 -3.25 8.92 6.62
CA ASP A 130 -3.83 10.10 7.26
C ASP A 130 -5.08 9.74 8.07
N ALA A 131 -5.87 8.76 7.60
CA ALA A 131 -7.08 8.32 8.28
C ALA A 131 -6.82 7.40 9.48
N ILE A 132 -5.87 6.47 9.38
CA ILE A 132 -5.69 5.39 10.37
C ILE A 132 -4.47 5.57 11.28
N LEU A 133 -3.49 6.36 10.85
CA LEU A 133 -2.19 6.55 11.48
C LEU A 133 -1.67 8.01 11.31
N PRO A 134 -2.46 9.04 11.66
CA PRO A 134 -2.12 10.44 11.38
C PRO A 134 -0.82 10.93 12.03
N ASP A 135 -0.44 10.32 13.17
CA ASP A 135 0.76 10.68 13.94
C ASP A 135 1.96 9.76 13.67
N ALA A 136 1.89 8.90 12.64
CA ALA A 136 3.00 8.01 12.33
C ALA A 136 4.18 8.76 11.69
N ASP A 137 5.39 8.35 12.05
CA ASP A 137 6.63 8.72 11.36
C ASP A 137 6.64 8.00 10.00
N ARG A 138 6.13 8.69 8.99
CA ARG A 138 5.96 8.17 7.64
C ARG A 138 7.26 8.29 6.85
N VAL A 139 7.70 7.18 6.28
CA VAL A 139 8.88 7.10 5.40
C VAL A 139 8.47 6.59 4.02
N ASP A 140 8.52 7.45 3.01
CA ASP A 140 8.26 7.06 1.62
C ASP A 140 9.53 6.48 0.99
N LEU A 141 9.44 5.21 0.56
CA LEU A 141 10.50 4.50 -0.13
C LEU A 141 10.36 4.69 -1.65
N TYR A 142 11.48 5.00 -2.29
CA TYR A 142 11.56 5.21 -3.73
C TYR A 142 12.49 4.16 -4.34
N PRO A 143 11.98 2.96 -4.70
CA PRO A 143 12.78 1.97 -5.40
C PRO A 143 13.28 2.53 -6.74
N GLY A 144 14.47 2.08 -7.15
CA GLY A 144 15.09 2.46 -8.42
C GLY A 144 16.31 3.36 -8.27
#